data_AF-A0A2D7XFM3-F1
#
_entry.id   AF-A0A2D7XFM3-F1
#
_cell.length_a   1.000
_cell.length_b   1.000
_cell.length_c   1.000
_cell.angle_alpha   90.00
_cell.angle_beta   90.00
_cell.angle_gamma   90.00
#
_symmetry.space_group_name_H-M   'P 1'
#
loop_
_entity.id
_entity.type
_entity.pdbx_description
1 polymer ?
#
loop_
_entity_poly.entity_id
_entity_poly.type
_entity_poly.pdbx_seq_one_letter_code
_entity_poly.pdbx_strand_id
1 'polypeptide(L)'
;MMKKKFRETKVGKFLSEKAPDILNVAGELLPDAGLLGAVSKMIDESKLTPEDKAQAHAQLVELYNLEVEDRKSARLMYSSDSTVQKILATVFTIAYFALSFIMFKYFVEEDIDLGEFEISFISTIFGAMSAKVNTVVDFFFGGSAKKE
;
A
#
# COMPACT_ATOMS: atom_id res chain seq x y z
N MET A 1 -14.65 6.69 3.10
CA MET A 1 -14.95 8.04 3.61
C MET A 1 -13.69 8.88 3.54
N MET A 2 -13.79 10.19 3.30
CA MET A 2 -12.63 11.10 3.33
C MET A 2 -12.08 11.19 4.75
N LYS A 3 -10.79 10.87 4.95
CA LYS A 3 -10.14 10.99 6.27
C LYS A 3 -10.11 12.46 6.66
N LYS A 4 -10.57 12.76 7.88
CA LYS A 4 -10.54 14.12 8.44
C LYS A 4 -9.09 14.53 8.71
N LYS A 5 -8.79 15.81 8.56
CA LYS A 5 -7.47 16.37 8.94
C LYS A 5 -7.26 16.21 10.44
N PHE A 6 -6.00 16.13 10.88
CA PHE A 6 -5.67 15.94 12.28
C PHE A 6 -6.31 17.01 13.18
N ARG A 7 -6.32 18.28 12.75
CA ARG A 7 -6.98 19.40 13.47
C ARG A 7 -8.47 19.19 13.75
N GLU A 8 -9.16 18.42 12.92
CA GLU A 8 -10.60 18.17 13.04
C GLU A 8 -10.92 17.00 13.99
N THR A 9 -9.90 16.23 14.41
CA THR A 9 -10.05 15.10 15.32
C THR A 9 -10.32 15.58 16.76
N LYS A 10 -10.81 14.69 17.63
CA LYS A 10 -11.02 15.01 19.05
C LYS A 10 -9.74 15.52 19.70
N VAL A 11 -8.63 14.82 19.46
CA VAL A 11 -7.31 15.20 19.98
C VAL A 11 -6.78 16.48 19.33
N GLY A 12 -7.02 16.69 18.03
CA GLY A 12 -6.67 17.92 17.36
C GLY A 12 -7.38 19.14 17.95
N LYS A 13 -8.68 19.03 18.23
CA LYS A 13 -9.45 20.09 18.90
C LYS A 13 -8.96 20.32 20.33
N PHE A 14 -8.69 19.26 21.08
CA PHE A 14 -8.12 19.38 22.44
C PHE A 14 -6.77 20.11 22.43
N LEU A 15 -5.87 19.74 21.50
CA LEU A 15 -4.57 20.39 21.36
C LEU A 15 -4.65 21.80 20.77
N SER A 16 -5.75 22.17 20.11
CA SER A 16 -5.94 23.55 19.60
C SER A 16 -6.00 24.59 20.71
N GLU A 17 -6.54 24.22 21.88
CA GLU A 17 -6.69 25.11 23.02
C GLU A 17 -5.45 25.10 23.93
N LYS A 18 -4.77 23.94 24.01
CA LYS A 18 -3.74 23.69 25.02
C LYS A 18 -2.32 23.69 24.47
N ALA A 19 -2.14 23.33 23.20
CA ALA A 19 -0.84 23.21 22.54
C ALA A 19 -0.92 23.57 21.04
N PRO A 20 -1.19 24.85 20.71
CA PRO A 20 -1.38 25.30 19.33
C PRO A 20 -0.15 25.06 18.44
N ASP A 21 1.05 25.06 19.02
CA ASP A 21 2.31 24.79 18.30
C ASP A 21 2.33 23.40 17.65
N ILE A 22 1.73 22.40 18.32
CA ILE A 22 1.61 21.04 17.78
C ILE A 22 0.66 21.04 16.57
N LEU A 23 -0.43 21.81 16.62
CA LEU A 23 -1.37 21.96 15.51
C LEU A 23 -0.85 22.76 14.33
N ASN A 24 0.13 23.64 14.54
CA ASN A 24 0.78 24.36 13.45
C ASN A 24 1.63 23.41 12.60
N VAL A 25 2.19 22.36 13.21
CA VAL A 25 3.01 21.35 12.52
C VAL A 25 2.15 20.22 11.96
N ALA A 26 1.22 19.68 12.76
CA ALA A 26 0.49 18.46 12.43
C ALA A 26 -0.92 18.70 11.87
N GLY A 27 -1.49 19.91 12.02
CA GLY A 27 -2.93 20.12 11.92
C GLY A 27 -3.55 19.87 10.53
N GLU A 28 -2.82 20.17 9.47
CA GLU A 28 -3.29 19.99 8.08
C GLU A 28 -3.07 18.56 7.55
N LEU A 29 -2.27 17.76 8.25
CA LEU A 29 -1.90 16.42 7.84
C LEU A 29 -2.99 15.41 8.20
N LEU A 30 -2.99 14.28 7.49
CA LEU A 30 -3.88 13.16 7.80
C LEU A 30 -3.33 12.36 8.98
N PRO A 31 -4.21 11.87 9.88
CA PRO A 31 -3.80 11.04 11.00
C PRO A 31 -3.34 9.67 10.50
N ASP A 32 -2.04 9.53 10.22
CA ASP A 32 -1.37 8.28 9.92
C ASP A 32 -0.44 7.87 11.08
N ALA A 33 -0.01 6.61 11.08
CA ALA A 33 0.85 6.08 12.15
C ALA A 33 2.15 6.90 12.36
N GLY A 34 2.69 7.52 11.31
CA GLY A 34 3.90 8.34 11.39
C GLY A 34 3.64 9.67 12.11
N LEU A 35 2.58 10.36 11.72
CA LEU A 35 2.14 11.61 12.33
C LEU A 35 1.75 11.41 13.79
N LEU A 36 0.96 10.37 14.10
CA LEU A 36 0.52 10.10 15.47
C LEU A 36 1.72 9.82 16.40
N GLY A 37 2.73 9.10 15.91
CA GLY A 37 3.98 8.88 16.64
C GLY A 37 4.80 10.16 16.85
N ALA A 38 4.84 11.05 15.85
CA ALA A 38 5.50 12.35 15.99
C ALA A 38 4.76 13.25 16.99
N VAL A 39 3.43 13.34 16.90
CA VAL A 39 2.60 14.13 17.81
C VAL A 39 2.70 13.62 19.26
N SER A 40 2.77 12.30 19.46
CA SER A 40 3.03 11.70 20.77
C SER A 40 4.29 12.27 21.43
N LYS A 41 5.40 12.32 20.69
CA LYS A 41 6.66 12.89 21.19
C LYS A 41 6.55 14.39 21.48
N MET A 42 5.86 15.13 20.62
CA MET A 42 5.63 16.56 20.81
C MET A 42 4.78 16.85 22.06
N ILE A 43 3.81 15.99 22.39
CA ILE A 43 3.04 16.09 23.64
C ILE A 43 3.94 15.83 24.84
N ASP A 44 4.83 14.84 24.77
CA ASP A 44 5.78 14.54 25.85
C ASP A 44 6.72 15.71 26.14
N GLU A 45 7.20 16.39 25.10
CA GLU A 45 8.09 17.56 25.18
C GLU A 45 7.36 18.88 25.51
N SER A 46 6.03 18.90 25.40
CA SER A 46 5.23 20.10 25.64
C SER A 46 5.17 20.50 27.12
N LYS A 47 4.81 21.77 27.38
CA LYS A 47 4.61 22.34 28.73
C LYS A 47 3.22 22.04 29.32
N LEU A 48 2.48 21.09 28.76
CA LEU A 48 1.16 20.67 29.26
C LEU A 48 1.27 20.10 30.68
N THR A 49 0.18 20.21 31.45
CA THR A 49 0.08 19.56 32.77
C THR A 49 0.11 18.04 32.61
N PRO A 50 0.51 17.28 33.64
CA PRO A 50 0.49 15.82 33.60
C PRO A 50 -0.89 15.25 33.22
N GLU A 51 -1.96 15.88 33.71
CA GLU A 51 -3.35 15.51 33.40
C GLU A 51 -3.69 15.75 31.92
N ASP A 52 -3.32 16.91 31.37
CA ASP A 52 -3.57 17.25 29.96
C ASP A 52 -2.78 16.33 29.01
N LYS A 53 -1.54 15.94 29.39
CA LYS A 53 -0.74 14.96 28.65
C LYS A 53 -1.39 13.58 28.65
N ALA A 54 -1.83 13.10 29.81
CA ALA A 54 -2.50 11.80 29.91
C ALA A 54 -3.77 11.76 29.06
N GLN A 55 -4.56 12.84 29.05
CA GLN A 55 -5.76 12.95 28.24
C GLN A 55 -5.44 12.99 26.73
N ALA A 56 -4.42 13.76 26.31
CA ALA A 56 -4.00 13.80 24.91
C ALA A 56 -3.50 12.43 24.41
N HIS A 57 -2.72 11.72 25.24
CA HIS A 57 -2.25 10.38 24.93
C HIS A 57 -3.38 9.37 24.81
N ALA A 58 -4.35 9.39 25.72
CA ALA A 58 -5.51 8.50 25.64
C ALA A 58 -6.27 8.68 24.31
N GLN A 59 -6.47 9.92 23.88
CA GLN A 59 -7.16 10.22 22.61
C GLN A 59 -6.30 9.90 21.38
N LEU A 60 -4.98 10.06 21.45
CA LEU A 60 -4.06 9.62 20.40
C LEU A 60 -4.10 8.10 20.22
N VAL A 61 -4.15 7.33 21.32
CA VAL A 61 -4.23 5.87 21.29
C VAL A 61 -5.57 5.41 20.68
N GLU A 62 -6.69 6.05 21.02
CA GLU A 62 -7.99 5.79 20.37
C GLU A 62 -7.89 6.00 18.85
N LEU A 63 -7.28 7.11 18.43
CA LEU A 63 -7.10 7.44 17.01
C LEU A 63 -6.15 6.47 16.29
N TYR A 64 -5.09 6.04 16.97
CA TYR A 64 -4.16 5.02 16.47
C TYR A 64 -4.84 3.66 16.29
N ASN A 65 -5.66 3.24 17.26
CA ASN A 65 -6.40 1.99 17.16
C ASN A 65 -7.36 1.99 15.97
N LEU A 66 -8.07 3.10 15.74
CA LEU A 66 -8.93 3.28 14.56
C LEU A 66 -8.13 3.22 13.24
N GLU A 67 -6.92 3.80 13.22
CA GLU A 67 -6.03 3.74 12.06
C GLU A 67 -5.56 2.30 11.76
N VAL A 68 -5.20 1.57 12.81
CA VAL A 68 -4.80 0.16 12.72
C VAL A 68 -5.97 -0.72 12.28
N GLU A 69 -7.17 -0.48 12.80
CA GLU A 69 -8.38 -1.19 12.37
C GLU A 69 -8.73 -0.91 10.92
N ASP A 70 -8.59 0.34 10.45
CA ASP A 70 -8.76 0.71 9.05
C ASP A 70 -7.73 0.01 8.15
N ARG A 71 -6.47 -0.10 8.60
CA ARG A 71 -5.45 -0.90 7.88
C ARG A 71 -5.78 -2.39 7.89
N LYS A 72 -6.29 -2.93 9.00
CA LYS A 72 -6.69 -4.34 9.11
C LYS A 72 -7.89 -4.62 8.22
N SER A 73 -8.88 -3.74 8.17
CA SER A 73 -10.06 -3.86 7.32
C SER A 73 -9.66 -3.84 5.84
N ALA A 74 -8.72 -2.97 5.45
CA ALA A 74 -8.16 -2.95 4.10
C ALA A 74 -7.46 -4.28 3.75
N ARG A 75 -6.68 -4.85 4.67
CA ARG A 75 -6.07 -6.19 4.48
C ARG A 75 -7.12 -7.29 4.40
N LEU A 76 -8.18 -7.21 5.22
CA LEU A 76 -9.26 -8.20 5.24
C LEU A 76 -10.11 -8.16 3.96
N MET A 77 -10.32 -6.97 3.39
CA MET A 77 -11.02 -6.77 2.11
C MET A 77 -10.36 -7.56 0.97
N TYR A 78 -9.03 -7.72 0.99
CA TYR A 78 -8.29 -8.55 0.02
C TYR A 78 -7.97 -9.96 0.51
N SER A 79 -8.25 -10.28 1.77
CA SER A 79 -7.94 -11.60 2.35
C SER A 79 -8.93 -12.69 1.96
N SER A 80 -10.17 -12.32 1.65
CA SER A 80 -11.26 -13.26 1.37
C SER A 80 -11.50 -13.44 -0.13
N ASP A 81 -11.25 -12.42 -0.95
CA ASP A 81 -11.50 -12.46 -2.39
C ASP A 81 -10.20 -12.45 -3.21
N SER A 82 -9.64 -13.64 -3.40
CA SER A 82 -8.51 -13.86 -4.30
C SER A 82 -8.92 -13.93 -5.78
N THR A 83 -10.20 -13.73 -6.12
CA THR A 83 -10.71 -13.95 -7.48
C THR A 83 -10.09 -12.99 -8.48
N VAL A 84 -10.04 -11.69 -8.15
CA VAL A 84 -9.40 -10.68 -9.02
C VAL A 84 -7.91 -10.99 -9.22
N GLN A 85 -7.22 -11.39 -8.14
CA GLN A 85 -5.79 -11.74 -8.21
C GLN A 85 -5.57 -13.00 -9.05
N LYS A 86 -6.42 -14.02 -8.92
CA LYS A 86 -6.40 -15.23 -9.76
C LYS A 86 -6.66 -14.92 -11.21
N ILE A 87 -7.64 -14.08 -11.52
CA ILE A 87 -7.95 -13.68 -12.90
C ILE A 87 -6.74 -12.95 -13.49
N LEU A 88 -6.21 -11.93 -12.81
CA LEU A 88 -5.07 -11.15 -13.30
C LEU A 88 -3.81 -12.02 -13.47
N ALA A 89 -3.51 -12.88 -12.49
CA ALA A 89 -2.39 -13.80 -12.57
C ALA A 89 -2.56 -14.80 -13.74
N THR A 90 -3.79 -15.29 -13.98
CA THR A 90 -4.08 -16.26 -15.05
C THR A 90 -3.93 -15.59 -16.42
N VAL A 91 -4.51 -14.41 -16.59
CA VAL A 91 -4.38 -13.61 -17.82
C VAL A 91 -2.92 -13.29 -18.10
N PHE A 92 -2.17 -12.85 -17.08
CA PHE A 92 -0.75 -12.57 -17.21
C PHE A 92 0.03 -13.81 -17.65
N THR A 93 -0.25 -14.96 -17.04
CA THR A 93 0.44 -16.22 -17.35
C THR A 93 0.18 -16.65 -18.79
N ILE A 94 -1.09 -16.65 -19.22
CA ILE A 94 -1.46 -17.00 -20.60
C ILE A 94 -0.80 -16.03 -21.59
N ALA A 95 -0.86 -14.72 -21.34
CA ALA A 95 -0.25 -13.72 -22.21
C ALA A 95 1.27 -13.87 -22.29
N TYR A 96 1.93 -14.16 -21.18
CA TYR A 96 3.38 -14.39 -21.13
C TYR A 96 3.78 -15.58 -22.00
N PHE A 97 3.13 -16.74 -21.82
CA PHE A 97 3.42 -17.92 -22.64
C PHE A 97 3.08 -17.73 -24.12
N ALA A 98 1.99 -17.03 -24.44
CA ALA A 98 1.64 -16.73 -25.82
C ALA A 98 2.69 -15.83 -26.51
N LEU A 99 3.14 -14.77 -25.83
CA LEU A 99 4.19 -13.90 -26.35
C LEU A 99 5.54 -14.62 -26.46
N SER A 100 5.90 -15.46 -25.48
CA SER A 100 7.08 -16.32 -25.57
C SER A 100 7.00 -17.25 -26.78
N PHE A 101 5.84 -17.85 -27.04
CA PHE A 101 5.64 -18.75 -28.18
C PHE A 101 5.79 -18.01 -29.52
N ILE A 102 5.17 -16.82 -29.65
CA ILE A 102 5.34 -15.96 -30.83
C ILE A 102 6.81 -15.64 -31.04
N MET A 103 7.53 -15.26 -29.98
CA MET A 103 8.94 -14.92 -30.10
C MET A 103 9.82 -16.12 -30.43
N PHE A 104 9.49 -17.30 -29.94
CA PHE A 104 10.15 -18.55 -30.33
C PHE A 104 9.94 -18.85 -31.83
N LYS A 105 8.70 -18.74 -32.30
CA LYS A 105 8.35 -18.93 -33.72
C LYS A 105 9.07 -17.93 -34.64
N TYR A 106 9.26 -16.69 -34.20
CA TYR A 106 10.01 -15.67 -34.93
C TYR A 106 11.51 -15.93 -34.92
N PHE A 107 12.13 -16.02 -33.74
CA PHE A 107 13.60 -16.04 -33.61
C PHE A 107 14.23 -17.41 -33.89
N VAL A 108 13.51 -18.50 -33.68
CA VAL A 108 14.08 -19.86 -33.75
C VAL A 108 13.57 -20.61 -34.97
N GLU A 109 12.25 -20.57 -35.20
CA GLU A 109 11.65 -21.30 -36.32
C GLU A 109 11.61 -20.49 -37.62
N GLU A 110 11.77 -19.15 -37.54
CA GLU A 110 11.64 -18.23 -38.69
C GLU A 110 10.30 -18.38 -39.45
N ASP A 111 9.28 -18.90 -38.77
CA ASP A 111 7.95 -19.24 -39.34
C ASP A 111 7.06 -18.01 -39.56
N ILE A 112 7.39 -16.90 -38.89
CA ILE A 112 6.62 -15.66 -38.92
C ILE A 112 7.55 -14.49 -39.24
N ASP A 113 7.04 -13.55 -40.03
CA ASP A 113 7.72 -12.29 -40.32
C ASP A 113 7.09 -11.17 -39.48
N LEU A 114 7.93 -10.43 -38.77
CA LEU A 114 7.53 -9.34 -37.88
C LEU A 114 8.34 -8.11 -38.28
N GLY A 115 7.67 -6.96 -38.33
CA GLY A 115 8.35 -5.69 -38.55
C GLY A 115 9.16 -5.25 -37.34
N GLU A 116 10.05 -4.29 -37.57
CA GLU A 116 10.95 -3.74 -36.54
C GLU A 116 10.17 -3.15 -35.34
N PHE A 117 9.01 -2.54 -35.61
CA PHE A 117 8.14 -2.01 -34.56
C PHE A 117 7.54 -3.13 -33.71
N GLU A 118 7.01 -4.19 -34.33
CA GLU A 118 6.39 -5.33 -33.64
C GLU A 118 7.41 -6.03 -32.74
N ILE A 119 8.62 -6.24 -33.25
CA ILE A 119 9.72 -6.85 -32.49
C ILE A 119 10.07 -5.99 -31.28
N SER A 120 10.24 -4.68 -31.47
CA SER A 120 10.57 -3.74 -30.40
C SER A 120 9.46 -3.68 -29.33
N PHE A 121 8.20 -3.62 -29.76
CA PHE A 121 7.03 -3.59 -28.90
C PHE A 121 6.90 -4.87 -28.07
N ILE A 122 6.95 -6.04 -28.72
CA ILE A 122 6.86 -7.34 -28.04
C ILE A 122 8.03 -7.54 -27.08
N SER A 123 9.25 -7.20 -27.50
CA SER A 123 10.46 -7.31 -26.66
C SER A 123 10.37 -6.44 -25.41
N THR A 124 9.86 -5.22 -25.54
CA THR A 124 9.67 -4.29 -24.41
C THR A 124 8.64 -4.82 -23.41
N ILE A 125 7.49 -5.29 -23.90
CA ILE A 125 6.46 -5.89 -23.05
C ILE A 125 7.00 -7.15 -22.38
N PHE A 126 7.66 -8.03 -23.13
CA PHE A 126 8.25 -9.26 -22.60
C PHE A 126 9.27 -8.98 -21.50
N GLY A 127 10.15 -8.00 -21.71
CA GLY A 127 11.11 -7.53 -20.70
C GLY A 127 10.42 -7.04 -19.42
N ALA A 128 9.42 -6.16 -19.54
CA ALA A 128 8.67 -5.64 -18.40
C ALA A 128 7.93 -6.75 -17.63
N MET A 129 7.35 -7.72 -18.35
CA MET A 129 6.67 -8.85 -17.74
C MET A 129 7.65 -9.80 -17.02
N SER A 130 8.82 -10.05 -17.58
CA SER A 130 9.81 -10.99 -17.01
C SER A 130 10.17 -10.67 -15.54
N ALA A 131 10.23 -9.37 -15.20
CA ALA A 131 10.52 -8.89 -13.84
C ALA A 131 9.45 -9.27 -12.80
N LYS A 132 8.26 -9.68 -13.24
CA LYS A 132 7.13 -10.07 -12.37
C LYS A 132 6.74 -11.53 -12.49
N VAL A 133 7.39 -12.31 -13.36
CA VAL A 133 7.08 -13.75 -13.55
C VAL A 133 7.22 -14.52 -12.24
N ASN A 134 8.32 -14.32 -11.49
CA ASN A 134 8.52 -15.01 -10.21
C ASN A 134 7.38 -14.73 -9.21
N THR A 135 6.94 -13.47 -9.10
CA THR A 135 5.82 -13.09 -8.22
C THR A 135 4.50 -13.78 -8.61
N VAL A 136 4.25 -13.97 -9.91
CA VAL A 136 3.05 -14.64 -10.41
C VAL A 136 3.14 -16.17 -10.22
N VAL A 137 4.33 -16.76 -10.43
CA VAL A 137 4.59 -18.18 -10.15
C VAL A 137 4.41 -18.47 -8.66
N ASP A 138 4.98 -17.64 -7.78
CA ASP A 138 4.82 -17.73 -6.34
C ASP A 138 3.34 -17.62 -5.91
N PHE A 139 2.54 -16.83 -6.62
CA PHE A 139 1.11 -16.72 -6.36
C PHE A 139 0.34 -18.01 -6.67
N PHE A 140 0.66 -18.70 -7.78
CA PHE A 140 -0.04 -19.94 -8.16
C PHE A 140 0.45 -21.18 -7.43
N PHE A 141 1.76 -21.29 -7.25
CA PHE A 141 2.41 -22.51 -6.77
C PHE A 141 2.88 -22.40 -5.32
N GLY A 142 2.70 -21.24 -4.69
CA GLY A 142 3.03 -21.00 -3.30
C GLY A 142 4.51 -20.74 -3.11
N GLY A 143 4.89 -19.46 -3.20
CA GLY A 143 6.13 -18.97 -2.59
C GLY A 143 6.01 -19.12 -1.08
N SER A 144 6.57 -20.20 -0.53
CA SER A 144 6.56 -20.59 0.88
C SER A 144 6.47 -19.40 1.88
N ALA A 145 5.28 -19.18 2.41
CA ALA A 145 5.09 -18.78 3.79
C ALA A 145 3.95 -19.63 4.34
N LYS A 146 4.31 -20.77 4.95
CA LYS A 146 3.41 -21.48 5.84
C LYS A 146 2.82 -20.45 6.81
N LYS A 147 1.48 -20.44 6.86
CA LYS A 147 0.71 -19.76 7.88
C LYS A 147 0.93 -20.55 9.17
N GLU A 148 1.92 -20.16 9.96
CA GLU A 148 1.93 -20.48 11.40
C GLU A 148 1.08 -19.44 12.16
#